data_AF-U6ECN7-F1
#
_entry.id   AF-U6ECN7-F1
#
_cell.length_a   1.000
_cell.length_b   1.000
_cell.length_c   1.000
_cell.angle_alpha   90.00
_cell.angle_beta   90.00
_cell.angle_gamma   90.00
#
_symmetry.space_group_name_H-M   'P 1'
#
loop_
_entity.id
_entity.type
_entity.pdbx_description
1 polymer ?
#
loop_
_entity_poly.entity_id
_entity_poly.type
_entity_poly.pdbx_seq_one_letter_code
_entity_poly.pdbx_strand_id
1 'polypeptide(L)'
;MKDNSIEGTTSTDDKKRIKELEAELVKKEAEIEFLKDKIDTNQKIILDVIEEKKLLKKQVEEFERKELDLRLNNFMELQQKHNKVEHRLFVTKNLLDEANAELEFRAKVIEELENRGIRDLMMGRYPDTYLEYKKRDK
;
A
#
# COMPACT_ATOMS: atom_id res chain seq x y z
N MET A 1 -47.71 2.78 -84.99
CA MET A 1 -46.55 2.19 -85.68
C MET A 1 -45.85 1.26 -84.71
N LYS A 2 -45.84 -0.02 -85.06
CA LYS A 2 -45.14 -1.19 -84.49
C LYS A 2 -44.52 -1.04 -83.08
N ASP A 3 -45.18 -1.68 -82.13
CA ASP A 3 -44.55 -2.23 -80.93
C ASP A 3 -43.39 -3.13 -81.34
N ASN A 4 -42.15 -2.68 -81.09
CA ASN A 4 -40.99 -3.56 -81.12
C ASN A 4 -40.92 -4.25 -79.77
N SER A 5 -41.64 -5.37 -79.66
CA SER A 5 -41.43 -6.33 -78.59
C SER A 5 -40.03 -6.91 -78.74
N ILE A 6 -39.09 -6.42 -77.94
CA ILE A 6 -37.77 -7.06 -77.78
C ILE A 6 -38.00 -8.27 -76.88
N GLU A 7 -38.56 -9.34 -77.45
CA GLU A 7 -38.47 -10.66 -76.84
C GLU A 7 -37.01 -11.10 -76.97
N GLY A 8 -36.21 -10.77 -75.95
CA GLY A 8 -34.92 -11.39 -75.75
C GLY A 8 -35.14 -12.89 -75.61
N THR A 9 -34.70 -13.66 -76.60
CA THR A 9 -34.68 -15.11 -76.56
C THR A 9 -33.60 -15.56 -75.58
N THR A 10 -33.87 -15.47 -74.28
CA THR A 10 -33.06 -16.13 -73.24
C THR A 10 -33.19 -17.63 -73.46
N SER A 11 -32.07 -18.32 -73.67
CA SER A 11 -32.06 -19.77 -73.77
C SER A 11 -32.68 -20.38 -72.50
N THR A 12 -33.29 -21.56 -72.61
CA THR A 12 -33.81 -22.31 -71.46
C THR A 12 -32.73 -22.51 -70.38
N ASP A 13 -31.47 -22.51 -70.79
CA ASP A 13 -30.29 -22.60 -69.93
C ASP A 13 -30.04 -21.30 -69.13
N ASP A 14 -30.18 -20.14 -69.79
CA ASP A 14 -30.07 -18.82 -69.14
C ASP A 14 -31.13 -18.64 -68.05
N LYS A 15 -32.37 -19.09 -68.31
CA LYS A 15 -33.47 -19.04 -67.33
C LYS A 15 -33.20 -19.92 -66.11
N LYS A 16 -32.56 -21.07 -66.28
CA LYS A 16 -32.15 -21.93 -65.15
C LYS A 16 -31.03 -21.27 -64.37
N ARG A 17 -30.03 -20.70 -65.06
CA ARG A 17 -28.91 -20.01 -64.43
C ARG A 17 -29.34 -18.79 -63.63
N ILE A 18 -30.30 -18.02 -64.14
CA ILE A 18 -30.90 -16.88 -63.42
C ILE A 18 -31.56 -17.35 -62.12
N LYS A 19 -32.37 -18.42 -62.15
CA LYS A 19 -33.00 -18.96 -60.94
C LYS A 19 -32.00 -19.48 -59.91
N GLU A 20 -30.92 -20.12 -60.35
CA GLU A 20 -29.84 -20.56 -59.45
C GLU A 20 -29.16 -19.36 -58.77
N LEU A 21 -28.84 -18.32 -59.54
CA LEU A 21 -28.20 -17.10 -59.03
C LEU A 21 -29.14 -16.33 -58.09
N GLU A 22 -30.44 -16.25 -58.39
CA GLU A 22 -31.44 -15.67 -57.49
C GLU A 22 -31.53 -16.44 -56.17
N ALA A 23 -31.55 -17.76 -56.21
CA ALA A 23 -31.56 -18.60 -55.01
C ALA A 23 -30.27 -18.45 -54.17
N GLU A 24 -29.13 -18.35 -54.84
CA GLU A 24 -27.84 -18.12 -54.19
C GLU A 24 -27.76 -16.72 -53.57
N LEU A 25 -28.30 -15.71 -54.25
CA LEU A 25 -28.38 -14.33 -53.78
C LEU A 25 -29.24 -14.22 -52.52
N VAL A 26 -30.43 -14.82 -52.52
CA VAL A 26 -31.31 -14.88 -51.33
C VAL A 26 -30.61 -15.57 -50.16
N LYS A 27 -29.90 -16.68 -50.43
CA LYS A 27 -29.15 -17.39 -49.39
C LYS A 27 -28.03 -16.51 -48.79
N LYS A 28 -27.33 -15.76 -49.65
CA LYS A 28 -26.25 -14.85 -49.22
C LYS A 28 -26.79 -13.64 -48.46
N GLU A 29 -27.92 -13.09 -48.85
CA GLU A 29 -28.59 -12.01 -48.12
C GLU A 29 -29.02 -12.45 -46.71
N ALA A 30 -29.60 -13.64 -46.58
CA ALA A 30 -29.94 -14.22 -45.28
C ALA A 30 -28.71 -14.47 -44.40
N GLU A 31 -27.60 -14.91 -44.99
CA GLU A 31 -26.32 -15.09 -44.28
C GLU A 31 -25.75 -13.74 -43.82
N ILE A 32 -25.85 -12.69 -44.63
CA ILE A 32 -25.45 -11.33 -44.27
C ILE A 32 -26.28 -10.80 -43.11
N GLU A 33 -27.60 -10.97 -43.14
CA GLU A 33 -28.49 -10.52 -42.08
C GLU A 33 -28.20 -11.23 -40.75
N PHE A 34 -28.03 -12.56 -40.78
CA PHE A 34 -27.62 -13.34 -39.62
C PHE A 34 -26.28 -12.89 -39.02
N LEU A 35 -25.30 -12.57 -39.87
CA LEU A 35 -24.00 -12.07 -39.41
C LEU A 35 -24.10 -10.66 -38.80
N LYS A 36 -24.95 -9.79 -39.36
CA LYS A 36 -25.20 -8.46 -38.78
C LYS A 36 -25.80 -8.56 -37.38
N ASP A 37 -26.82 -9.40 -37.20
CA ASP A 37 -27.45 -9.61 -35.90
C ASP A 37 -26.45 -10.12 -34.85
N LYS A 38 -25.56 -11.04 -35.25
CA LYS A 38 -24.47 -11.51 -34.40
C LYS A 38 -23.48 -10.41 -34.03
N ILE A 39 -23.10 -9.58 -35.00
CA ILE A 39 -22.19 -8.46 -34.77
C ILE A 39 -22.82 -7.47 -33.78
N ASP A 40 -24.07 -7.09 -33.98
CA ASP A 40 -24.78 -6.14 -33.12
C ASP A 40 -24.91 -6.68 -31.68
N THR A 41 -25.20 -7.97 -31.55
CA THR A 41 -25.26 -8.63 -30.24
C THR A 41 -23.90 -8.64 -29.55
N ASN A 42 -22.84 -9.01 -30.28
CA ASN A 42 -21.49 -9.02 -29.73
C ASN A 42 -21.00 -7.62 -29.36
N GLN A 43 -21.36 -6.59 -30.14
CA GLN A 43 -21.02 -5.20 -29.83
C GLN A 43 -21.66 -4.75 -28.51
N LYS A 44 -22.93 -5.10 -28.27
CA LYS A 44 -23.61 -4.81 -26.99
C LYS A 44 -22.89 -5.47 -25.81
N ILE A 45 -22.59 -6.76 -25.93
CA ILE A 45 -21.85 -7.50 -24.89
C ILE A 45 -20.49 -6.87 -24.62
N ILE A 46 -19.76 -6.45 -25.67
CA ILE A 46 -18.46 -5.79 -25.51
C ILE A 46 -18.60 -4.47 -24.77
N LEU A 47 -19.63 -3.67 -25.06
CA LEU A 47 -19.88 -2.41 -24.35
C LEU A 47 -20.16 -2.64 -22.87
N ASP A 48 -21.00 -3.62 -22.53
CA ASP A 48 -21.31 -3.99 -21.15
C ASP A 48 -20.04 -4.40 -20.39
N VAL A 49 -19.22 -5.27 -21.00
CA VAL A 49 -17.93 -5.71 -20.42
C VAL A 49 -16.96 -4.55 -20.23
N ILE A 50 -16.93 -3.57 -21.16
CA ILE A 50 -16.10 -2.37 -21.02
C ILE A 50 -16.56 -1.52 -19.84
N GLU A 51 -17.87 -1.38 -19.64
CA GLU A 51 -18.44 -0.63 -18.52
C GLU A 51 -18.15 -1.31 -17.17
N GLU A 52 -18.37 -2.62 -17.08
CA GLU A 52 -18.02 -3.41 -15.90
C GLU A 52 -16.53 -3.29 -15.56
N LYS A 53 -15.65 -3.40 -16.57
CA LYS A 53 -14.21 -3.23 -16.38
C LYS A 53 -13.85 -1.85 -15.84
N LYS A 54 -14.52 -0.79 -16.31
CA LYS A 54 -14.31 0.58 -15.79
C LYS A 54 -14.74 0.68 -14.33
N LEU A 55 -15.87 0.08 -13.97
CA LEU A 55 -16.36 0.07 -12.59
C LEU A 55 -15.39 -0.68 -11.66
N LEU A 56 -14.98 -1.88 -12.05
CA LEU A 56 -14.02 -2.69 -11.29
C LEU A 56 -12.69 -1.96 -11.10
N LYS A 57 -12.19 -1.28 -12.15
CA LYS A 57 -10.96 -0.50 -12.03
C LYS A 57 -11.08 0.61 -10.98
N LYS A 58 -12.20 1.33 -10.93
CA LYS A 58 -12.43 2.36 -9.90
C LYS A 58 -12.47 1.75 -8.50
N GLN A 59 -13.12 0.60 -8.33
CA GLN A 59 -13.18 -0.08 -7.04
C GLN A 59 -11.79 -0.55 -6.58
N VAL A 60 -10.98 -1.10 -7.49
CA VAL A 60 -9.59 -1.48 -7.19
C VAL A 60 -8.79 -0.25 -6.74
N GLU A 61 -8.85 0.85 -7.47
CA GLU A 61 -8.17 2.10 -7.11
C GLU A 61 -8.62 2.63 -5.73
N GLU A 62 -9.91 2.48 -5.39
CA GLU A 62 -10.45 2.87 -4.08
C GLU A 62 -9.94 1.96 -2.96
N PHE A 63 -9.89 0.65 -3.18
CA PHE A 63 -9.35 -0.29 -2.19
C PHE A 63 -7.85 -0.09 -1.97
N GLU A 64 -7.08 0.14 -3.04
CA GLU A 64 -5.64 0.44 -2.93
C GLU A 64 -5.39 1.71 -2.12
N ARG A 65 -6.19 2.76 -2.34
CA ARG A 65 -6.12 4.00 -1.54
C ARG A 65 -6.44 3.74 -0.07
N LYS A 66 -7.53 3.02 0.22
CA LYS A 66 -7.91 2.66 1.59
C LYS A 66 -6.82 1.84 2.30
N GLU A 67 -6.21 0.91 1.59
CA GLU A 67 -5.11 0.10 2.13
C GLU A 67 -3.88 0.97 2.44
N LEU A 68 -3.52 1.89 1.54
CA LEU A 68 -2.43 2.84 1.77
C LEU A 68 -2.69 3.73 2.98
N ASP A 69 -3.90 4.27 3.12
CA ASP A 69 -4.28 5.11 4.26
C ASP A 69 -4.19 4.34 5.59
N LEU A 70 -4.66 3.09 5.62
CA LEU A 70 -4.53 2.22 6.80
C LEU A 70 -3.08 1.94 7.16
N ARG A 71 -2.24 1.62 6.16
CA ARG A 71 -0.81 1.38 6.37
C ARG A 71 -0.11 2.63 6.89
N LEU A 72 -0.44 3.80 6.35
CA LEU A 72 0.12 5.09 6.78
C LEU A 72 -0.27 5.40 8.23
N ASN A 73 -1.55 5.25 8.59
CA ASN A 73 -2.02 5.46 9.95
C ASN A 73 -1.32 4.54 10.95
N ASN A 74 -1.23 3.24 10.63
CA ASN A 74 -0.52 2.27 11.47
C ASN A 74 0.95 2.63 11.65
N PHE A 75 1.62 3.10 10.59
CA PHE A 75 3.00 3.54 10.66
C PHE A 75 3.16 4.77 11.57
N MET A 76 2.30 5.77 11.42
CA MET A 76 2.32 6.97 12.25
C MET A 76 2.09 6.66 13.73
N GLU A 77 1.13 5.79 14.05
CA GLU A 77 0.91 5.35 15.43
C GLU A 77 2.12 4.62 16.02
N LEU A 78 2.74 3.74 15.22
CA LEU A 78 3.93 3.01 15.64
C LEU A 78 5.10 3.95 15.88
N GLN A 79 5.30 4.94 15.00
CA GLN A 79 6.33 5.96 15.15
C GLN A 79 6.13 6.80 16.42
N GLN A 80 4.88 7.20 16.72
CA GLN A 80 4.60 7.92 17.97
C GLN A 80 4.90 7.07 19.22
N LYS A 81 4.53 5.78 19.20
CA LYS A 81 4.85 4.86 20.29
C LYS A 81 6.36 4.69 20.44
N HIS A 82 7.09 4.54 19.33
CA HIS A 82 8.54 4.45 19.32
C HIS A 82 9.19 5.67 19.96
N ASN A 83 8.83 6.89 19.52
CA ASN A 83 9.39 8.13 20.06
C ASN A 83 9.15 8.26 21.57
N LYS A 84 7.96 7.84 22.07
CA LYS A 84 7.67 7.83 23.51
C LYS A 84 8.57 6.87 24.27
N VAL A 85 8.79 5.67 23.73
CA VAL A 85 9.66 4.66 24.35
C VAL A 85 11.12 5.13 24.33
N GLU A 86 11.58 5.68 23.21
CA GLU A 86 12.93 6.22 23.06
C GLU A 86 13.19 7.36 24.06
N HIS A 87 12.26 8.30 24.19
CA HIS A 87 12.37 9.37 25.20
C HIS A 87 12.45 8.81 26.62
N ARG A 88 11.57 7.84 26.96
CA ARG A 88 11.61 7.18 28.28
C ARG A 88 12.94 6.48 28.51
N LEU A 89 13.44 5.75 27.51
CA LEU A 89 14.72 5.06 27.57
C LEU A 89 15.85 6.05 27.85
N PHE A 90 15.89 7.16 27.11
CA PHE A 90 16.87 8.23 27.29
C PHE A 90 16.84 8.79 28.72
N VAL A 91 15.65 9.15 29.23
CA VAL A 91 15.51 9.67 30.60
C VAL A 91 15.94 8.64 31.64
N THR A 92 15.48 7.38 31.51
CA THR A 92 15.84 6.33 32.47
C THR A 92 17.32 6.00 32.45
N LYS A 93 17.96 6.08 31.29
CA LYS A 93 19.40 5.90 31.16
C LYS A 93 20.16 7.00 31.89
N ASN A 94 19.77 8.26 31.70
CA ASN A 94 20.43 9.38 32.38
C ASN A 94 20.29 9.25 33.91
N LEU A 95 19.11 8.89 34.41
CA LEU A 95 18.92 8.65 35.85
C LEU A 95 19.78 7.49 36.37
N LEU A 96 19.95 6.43 35.58
CA LEU A 96 20.81 5.30 35.93
C LEU A 96 22.29 5.70 35.94
N ASP A 97 22.72 6.49 34.95
CA ASP A 97 24.08 7.00 34.85
C ASP A 97 24.40 7.94 36.02
N GLU A 98 23.46 8.80 36.41
CA GLU A 98 23.56 9.66 37.59
C GLU A 98 23.65 8.85 38.90
N ALA A 99 22.78 7.86 39.08
CA ALA A 99 22.79 6.99 40.26
C ALA A 99 24.09 6.17 40.35
N ASN A 100 24.61 5.69 39.22
CA ASN A 100 25.89 4.98 39.17
C ASN A 100 27.05 5.90 39.56
N ALA A 101 27.09 7.13 39.03
CA ALA A 101 28.12 8.11 39.39
C ALA A 101 28.06 8.46 40.89
N GLU A 102 26.86 8.55 41.47
CA GLU A 102 26.69 8.76 42.90
C GLU A 102 27.16 7.55 43.74
N LEU A 103 26.85 6.33 43.30
CA LEU A 103 27.32 5.11 43.95
C LEU A 103 28.85 5.00 43.92
N GLU A 104 29.47 5.29 42.78
CA GLU A 104 30.94 5.33 42.65
C GLU A 104 31.56 6.36 43.59
N PHE A 105 30.98 7.57 43.67
CA PHE A 105 31.43 8.60 44.59
C PHE A 105 31.33 8.13 46.06
N ARG A 106 30.19 7.55 46.45
CA ARG A 106 30.00 7.02 47.82
C ARG A 106 30.95 5.88 48.13
N ALA A 107 31.18 4.97 47.18
CA ALA A 107 32.14 3.87 47.33
C ALA A 107 33.56 4.41 47.60
N LYS A 108 33.98 5.44 46.85
CA LYS A 108 35.26 6.12 47.08
C LYS A 108 35.36 6.76 48.46
N VAL A 109 34.29 7.40 48.93
CA VAL A 109 34.24 7.96 50.30
C VAL A 109 34.41 6.86 51.35
N ILE A 110 33.75 5.71 51.19
CA ILE A 110 33.87 4.57 52.10
C ILE A 110 35.31 4.04 52.10
N GLU A 111 35.89 3.81 50.93
CA GLU A 111 37.27 3.31 50.79
C GLU A 111 38.29 4.25 51.46
N GLU A 112 38.16 5.57 51.28
CA GLU A 112 39.03 6.56 51.93
C GLU A 112 38.84 6.61 53.45
N LEU A 113 37.64 6.33 53.95
CA LEU A 113 37.38 6.23 55.39
C LEU A 113 37.93 4.93 55.99
N GLU A 114 37.82 3.81 55.28
CA GLU A 114 38.36 2.51 55.70
C GLU A 114 39.89 2.51 55.75
N ASN A 115 40.53 3.17 54.78
CA ASN A 115 41.99 3.30 54.72
C ASN A 115 42.57 4.41 55.63
N ARG A 116 41.74 5.03 56.49
CA ARG A 116 42.16 6.11 57.38
C ARG A 116 42.99 5.58 58.55
N GLY A 117 44.12 6.23 58.81
CA GLY A 117 44.98 5.91 59.96
C GLY A 117 44.35 6.26 61.31
N ILE A 118 44.61 5.44 62.33
CA ILE A 118 44.11 5.60 63.72
C ILE A 118 44.45 7.00 64.29
N ARG A 119 45.60 7.58 63.90
CA ARG A 119 46.03 8.92 64.33
C ARG A 119 45.14 10.03 63.77
N ASP A 120 44.74 9.93 62.51
CA ASP A 120 43.87 10.91 61.86
C ASP A 120 42.44 10.81 62.40
N LEU A 121 42.00 9.59 62.77
CA LEU A 121 40.76 9.35 63.50
C LEU A 121 40.75 10.09 64.85
N MET A 122 41.82 9.93 65.64
CA MET A 122 41.99 10.59 66.94
C MET A 122 42.06 12.13 66.84
N MET A 123 42.64 12.68 65.77
CA MET A 123 42.69 14.13 65.54
C MET A 123 41.43 14.72 64.87
N GLY A 124 40.41 13.91 64.58
CA GLY A 124 39.18 14.39 63.94
C GLY A 124 39.36 14.91 62.50
N ARG A 125 40.45 14.53 61.81
CA ARG A 125 40.73 14.94 60.42
C ARG A 125 40.10 13.98 59.42
N TYR A 126 39.10 14.44 58.68
CA TYR A 126 38.38 13.62 57.69
C TYR A 126 38.89 13.88 56.26
N PRO A 127 38.81 12.87 55.37
CA PRO A 127 39.11 13.06 53.94
C PRO A 127 38.21 14.13 53.30
N ASP A 128 38.74 14.85 52.32
CA ASP A 128 38.01 15.92 51.62
C ASP A 128 36.75 15.42 50.92
N THR A 129 36.78 14.19 50.39
CA THR A 129 35.63 13.52 49.76
C THR A 129 34.49 13.29 50.74
N TYR A 130 34.77 12.96 52.00
CA TYR A 130 33.77 12.81 53.06
C TYR A 130 33.17 14.16 53.47
N LEU A 131 34.01 15.21 53.54
CA LEU A 131 33.53 16.56 53.79
C LEU A 131 32.63 17.05 52.65
N GLU A 132 32.96 16.70 51.41
CA GLU A 132 32.15 16.99 50.24
C GLU A 132 30.83 16.20 50.26
N TYR A 133 30.85 14.90 50.58
CA TYR A 133 29.66 14.09 50.81
C TYR A 133 28.72 14.75 51.83
N LYS A 134 29.25 15.14 52.99
CA LYS A 134 28.49 15.77 54.07
C LYS A 134 27.91 17.15 53.71
N LYS A 135 28.53 17.86 52.76
CA LYS A 135 28.01 19.12 52.22
C LYS A 135 26.88 18.90 51.21
N ARG A 136 26.91 17.78 50.46
CA ARG A 136 25.88 17.39 49.50
C ARG A 136 24.65 16.77 50.15
N ASP A 137 24.79 16.22 51.36
CA ASP A 137 23.72 15.59 52.16
C ASP A 137 22.91 16.59 53.03
N LYS A 138 23.17 17.90 52.90
CA LYS A 138 22.47 19.00 53.59
C LYS A 138 21.62 19.80 52.61
#